data_AF-A0A385N1G2-F1
#
_entry.id   AF-A0A385N1G2-F1
#
_cell.length_a   1.000
_cell.length_b   1.000
_cell.length_c   1.000
_cell.angle_alpha   90.00
_cell.angle_beta   90.00
_cell.angle_gamma   90.00
#
_symmetry.space_group_name_H-M   'P 1'
#
loop_
_entity.id
_entity.type
_entity.pdbx_description
1 polymer ?
#
loop_
_entity_poly.entity_id
_entity_poly.type
_entity_poly.pdbx_seq_one_letter_code
_entity_poly.pdbx_strand_id
1 'polypeptide(L)'
;MWFKNLKAYQLTQPLSLDDDDLSRMLMDNAFRPCGKQDTATMGFASPFSQAGKEGVMFHKVQERYWITVKKQEKILPSSVVNAELADKVAHIEAETGSPVGKKQQQDLKQEIIFQLLPQAFVRNTYTHGFISIPEKMVVIDASADGKAEAWLALVRKAISSLPVVPLARRSLQSELTHWLTDGAPEGIELLEEAELKSTDDLESVIRCKNQPLDSEEITMHLDNGKLVQKVGFAWQEVLTATIAEDGSFKRVKFTDRLKEESEDIPKDQVEARMDAEFALMSAELCQFLDFMRTTLKLNDE
;
A
#
# COMPACT_ATOMS: atom_id res chain seq x y z
N MET A 1 15.90 -0.51 0.79
CA MET A 1 14.66 0.16 0.36
C MET A 1 13.83 0.38 1.59
N TRP A 2 13.23 1.56 1.78
CA TRP A 2 12.43 1.89 2.98
C TRP A 2 10.94 1.96 2.63
N PHE A 3 10.11 1.17 3.32
CA PHE A 3 8.65 1.17 3.14
C PHE A 3 8.07 2.50 3.58
N LYS A 4 7.13 3.03 2.80
CA LYS A 4 6.54 4.37 3.04
C LYS A 4 5.12 4.28 3.59
N ASN A 5 4.47 3.13 3.42
CA ASN A 5 3.16 2.83 3.97
C ASN A 5 3.16 1.38 4.41
N LEU A 6 2.28 1.01 5.34
CA LEU A 6 2.18 -0.34 5.86
C LEU A 6 0.72 -0.75 5.92
N LYS A 7 0.42 -1.83 5.22
CA LYS A 7 -0.72 -2.70 5.52
C LYS A 7 -0.14 -3.98 6.12
N ALA A 8 -0.47 -4.23 7.38
CA ALA A 8 0.07 -5.35 8.15
C ALA A 8 -1.02 -6.41 8.37
N TYR A 9 -0.60 -7.66 8.34
CA TYR A 9 -1.45 -8.83 8.50
C TYR A 9 -0.77 -9.85 9.40
N GLN A 10 -1.56 -10.56 10.20
CA GLN A 10 -1.12 -11.64 11.09
C GLN A 10 -1.32 -12.99 10.40
N LEU A 11 -0.31 -13.86 10.44
CA LEU A 11 -0.45 -15.26 10.06
C LEU A 11 -1.26 -16.01 11.13
N THR A 12 -2.32 -16.68 10.72
CA THR A 12 -3.21 -17.44 11.62
C THR A 12 -2.81 -18.90 11.80
N GLN A 13 -1.90 -19.39 10.95
CA GLN A 13 -1.34 -20.74 11.02
C GLN A 13 0.17 -20.68 10.79
N PRO A 14 0.95 -21.65 11.31
CA PRO A 14 2.36 -21.77 10.98
C PRO A 14 2.55 -21.86 9.46
N LEU A 15 3.48 -21.07 8.94
CA LEU A 15 3.89 -21.11 7.54
C LEU A 15 5.34 -21.58 7.50
N SER A 16 5.64 -22.53 6.61
CA SER A 16 7.01 -22.96 6.31
C SER A 16 7.24 -22.69 4.83
N LEU A 17 8.36 -22.06 4.51
CA LEU A 17 8.75 -21.77 3.14
C LEU A 17 10.09 -22.46 2.90
N ASP A 18 10.12 -23.34 1.89
CA ASP A 18 11.38 -23.83 1.35
C ASP A 18 11.87 -22.86 0.27
N ASP A 19 13.15 -22.52 0.31
CA ASP A 19 13.71 -21.45 -0.50
C ASP A 19 13.74 -21.82 -2.00
N ASP A 20 14.00 -23.09 -2.32
CA ASP A 20 14.05 -23.58 -3.71
C ASP A 20 12.64 -23.66 -4.30
N ASP A 21 11.68 -24.21 -3.54
CA ASP A 21 10.28 -24.28 -3.96
C ASP A 21 9.67 -22.89 -4.10
N LEU A 22 9.94 -21.98 -3.14
CA LEU A 22 9.47 -20.60 -3.22
C LEU A 22 10.00 -19.91 -4.48
N SER A 23 11.29 -20.05 -4.77
CA SER A 23 11.89 -19.49 -5.98
C SER A 23 11.14 -19.95 -7.23
N ARG A 24 10.91 -21.26 -7.37
CA ARG A 24 10.17 -21.85 -8.50
C ARG A 24 8.74 -21.34 -8.60
N MET A 25 7.99 -21.35 -7.49
CA MET A 25 6.59 -20.91 -7.45
C MET A 25 6.43 -19.43 -7.84
N LEU A 26 7.38 -18.57 -7.44
CA LEU A 26 7.40 -17.17 -7.84
C LEU A 26 7.80 -17.01 -9.32
N MET A 27 8.75 -17.80 -9.83
CA MET A 27 9.12 -17.80 -11.26
C MET A 27 7.94 -18.22 -12.16
N ASP A 28 7.17 -19.23 -11.77
CA ASP A 28 5.99 -19.69 -12.52
C ASP A 28 4.88 -18.61 -12.62
N ASN A 29 4.92 -17.64 -11.72
CA ASN A 29 4.01 -16.48 -11.68
C ASN A 29 4.75 -15.16 -11.92
N ALA A 30 5.91 -15.21 -12.60
CA ALA A 30 6.71 -14.03 -12.90
C ALA A 30 5.94 -13.02 -13.76
N PHE A 31 6.32 -11.76 -13.60
CA PHE A 31 5.76 -10.65 -14.37
C PHE A 31 5.98 -10.87 -15.86
N ARG A 32 4.90 -10.65 -16.63
CA ARG A 32 4.96 -10.47 -18.08
C ARG A 32 4.52 -9.05 -18.46
N PRO A 33 5.12 -8.44 -19.49
CA PRO A 33 4.60 -7.21 -20.08
C PRO A 33 3.17 -7.34 -20.59
N CYS A 34 2.46 -6.22 -20.66
CA CYS A 34 1.15 -6.09 -21.28
C CYS A 34 1.25 -6.39 -22.78
N GLY A 35 0.37 -7.27 -23.27
CA GLY A 35 0.14 -7.47 -24.69
C GLY A 35 -0.61 -6.30 -25.33
N LYS A 36 -0.89 -6.39 -26.63
CA LYS A 36 -1.57 -5.32 -27.39
C LYS A 36 -2.95 -4.97 -26.83
N GLN A 37 -3.69 -5.96 -26.34
CA GLN A 37 -5.06 -5.80 -25.83
C GLN A 37 -5.19 -5.97 -24.31
N ASP A 38 -4.07 -6.13 -23.60
CA ASP A 38 -4.11 -6.14 -22.13
C ASP A 38 -4.29 -4.71 -21.61
N THR A 39 -5.23 -4.52 -20.67
CA THR A 39 -5.37 -3.25 -19.93
C THR A 39 -4.35 -3.16 -18.80
N ALA A 40 -4.07 -4.28 -18.14
CA ALA A 40 -3.01 -4.42 -17.15
C ALA A 40 -2.52 -5.86 -17.03
N THR A 41 -1.28 -6.03 -16.60
CA THR A 41 -0.68 -7.31 -16.20
C THR A 41 0.01 -7.17 -14.86
N MET A 42 0.11 -8.27 -14.12
CA MET A 42 0.76 -8.31 -12.82
C MET A 42 1.44 -9.65 -12.60
N GLY A 43 2.61 -9.63 -11.96
CA GLY A 43 3.35 -10.84 -11.61
C GLY A 43 4.54 -10.51 -10.69
N PHE A 44 5.26 -11.54 -10.27
CA PHE A 44 6.44 -11.36 -9.43
C PHE A 44 7.61 -10.75 -10.22
N ALA A 45 8.36 -9.89 -9.55
CA ALA A 45 9.57 -9.30 -10.09
C ALA A 45 10.65 -9.34 -9.02
N SER A 46 11.90 -9.20 -9.45
CA SER A 46 13.00 -9.14 -8.51
C SER A 46 12.83 -7.98 -7.52
N PRO A 47 13.07 -8.19 -6.21
CA PRO A 47 13.20 -7.11 -5.24
C PRO A 47 14.19 -6.02 -5.68
N PHE A 48 15.21 -6.42 -6.43
CA PHE A 48 16.28 -5.55 -6.92
C PHE A 48 16.03 -4.98 -8.31
N SER A 49 14.86 -5.23 -8.91
CA SER A 49 14.55 -4.83 -10.30
C SER A 49 14.62 -3.32 -10.53
N GLN A 50 14.28 -2.51 -9.53
CA GLN A 50 14.39 -1.06 -9.60
C GLN A 50 15.85 -0.57 -9.61
N ALA A 51 16.81 -1.41 -9.23
CA ALA A 51 18.24 -1.15 -9.32
C ALA A 51 18.91 -1.87 -10.51
N GLY A 52 18.12 -2.36 -11.47
CA GLY A 52 18.62 -2.96 -12.71
C GLY A 52 19.10 -4.41 -12.57
N LYS A 53 18.80 -5.07 -11.45
CA LYS A 53 19.13 -6.48 -11.22
C LYS A 53 17.90 -7.37 -11.42
N GLU A 54 18.07 -8.47 -12.13
CA GLU A 54 17.02 -9.43 -12.46
C GLU A 54 17.43 -10.84 -12.00
N GLY A 55 16.51 -11.81 -12.07
CA GLY A 55 16.79 -13.22 -11.81
C GLY A 55 16.47 -13.72 -10.40
N VAL A 56 16.71 -12.91 -9.36
CA VAL A 56 16.33 -13.24 -7.97
C VAL A 56 14.85 -12.94 -7.73
N MET A 57 14.03 -13.92 -7.34
CA MET A 57 12.58 -13.74 -7.15
C MET A 57 12.14 -13.30 -5.75
N PHE A 58 12.97 -13.54 -4.74
CA PHE A 58 12.79 -13.04 -3.38
C PHE A 58 14.15 -12.81 -2.73
N HIS A 59 14.19 -11.96 -1.69
CA HIS A 59 15.37 -11.79 -0.85
C HIS A 59 15.05 -12.26 0.57
N LYS A 60 15.95 -13.00 1.22
CA LYS A 60 15.72 -13.58 2.55
C LYS A 60 16.77 -13.08 3.53
N VAL A 61 16.32 -12.56 4.67
CA VAL A 61 17.17 -12.19 5.80
C VAL A 61 16.49 -12.65 7.09
N GLN A 62 17.17 -13.47 7.90
CA GLN A 62 16.66 -13.92 9.21
C GLN A 62 15.23 -14.49 9.14
N GLU A 63 14.93 -15.35 8.15
CA GLU A 63 13.58 -15.92 7.92
C GLU A 63 12.47 -14.88 7.63
N ARG A 64 12.87 -13.69 7.17
CA ARG A 64 11.99 -12.67 6.58
C ARG A 64 12.19 -12.64 5.08
N TYR A 65 11.11 -12.88 4.34
CA TYR A 65 11.10 -13.08 2.89
C TYR A 65 10.53 -11.85 2.19
N TRP A 66 11.40 -11.05 1.58
CA TRP A 66 11.01 -9.90 0.76
C TRP A 66 10.61 -10.35 -0.65
N ILE A 67 9.36 -10.07 -1.01
CA ILE A 67 8.77 -10.38 -2.31
C ILE A 67 8.23 -9.11 -2.96
N THR A 68 8.45 -8.97 -4.27
CA THR A 68 8.01 -7.80 -5.04
C THR A 68 7.06 -8.19 -6.14
N VAL A 69 5.93 -7.48 -6.22
CA VAL A 69 4.94 -7.61 -7.28
C VAL A 69 5.02 -6.39 -8.18
N LYS A 70 5.18 -6.63 -9.49
CA LYS A 70 5.15 -5.58 -10.51
C LYS A 70 3.79 -5.63 -11.20
N LYS A 71 3.11 -4.49 -11.26
CA LYS A 71 1.92 -4.27 -12.10
C LYS A 71 2.29 -3.30 -13.23
N GLN A 72 2.00 -3.70 -14.46
CA GLN A 72 2.05 -2.84 -15.63
C GLN A 72 0.62 -2.55 -16.08
N GLU A 73 0.32 -1.29 -16.37
CA GLU A 73 -1.01 -0.84 -16.78
C GLU A 73 -0.91 0.08 -17.98
N LYS A 74 -1.82 -0.05 -18.93
CA LYS A 74 -1.91 0.85 -20.07
C LYS A 74 -2.66 2.11 -19.69
N ILE A 75 -2.02 3.25 -19.90
CA ILE A 75 -2.55 4.57 -19.63
C ILE A 75 -3.42 4.97 -20.82
N LEU A 76 -4.72 4.71 -20.71
CA LEU A 76 -5.73 5.20 -21.64
C LEU A 76 -6.70 6.11 -20.90
N PRO A 77 -6.45 7.44 -20.84
CA PRO A 77 -7.31 8.36 -20.10
C PRO A 77 -8.73 8.38 -20.67
N SER A 78 -9.72 8.41 -19.78
CA SER A 78 -11.13 8.48 -20.17
C SER A 78 -11.45 9.73 -20.99
N SER A 79 -10.75 10.84 -20.75
CA SER A 79 -10.86 12.07 -21.53
C SER A 79 -10.55 11.88 -23.01
N VAL A 80 -9.50 11.11 -23.34
CA VAL A 80 -9.11 10.82 -24.73
C VAL A 80 -10.17 9.95 -25.40
N VAL A 81 -10.63 8.89 -24.73
CA VAL A 81 -11.66 7.99 -25.26
C VAL A 81 -12.98 8.73 -25.49
N ASN A 82 -13.36 9.62 -24.57
CA ASN A 82 -14.60 10.38 -24.68
C ASN A 82 -14.53 11.46 -25.77
N ALA A 83 -13.37 12.09 -26.00
CA ALA A 83 -13.17 13.04 -27.09
C ALA A 83 -13.32 12.34 -28.45
N GLU A 84 -12.61 11.23 -28.67
CA GLU A 84 -12.72 10.42 -29.89
C GLU A 84 -14.15 9.89 -30.13
N LEU A 85 -14.85 9.51 -29.04
CA LEU A 85 -16.25 9.10 -29.13
C LEU A 85 -17.15 10.26 -29.57
N ALA A 86 -16.96 11.45 -28.99
CA ALA A 86 -17.72 12.63 -29.35
C ALA A 86 -17.52 13.00 -30.83
N ASP A 87 -16.29 12.95 -31.33
CA ASP A 87 -15.97 13.23 -32.73
C ASP A 87 -16.60 12.20 -33.68
N LYS A 88 -16.50 10.89 -33.37
CA LYS A 88 -17.16 9.84 -34.17
C LYS A 88 -18.69 9.98 -34.15
N VAL A 89 -19.28 10.30 -33.00
CA VAL A 89 -20.73 10.50 -32.89
C VAL A 89 -21.16 11.71 -33.74
N ALA A 90 -20.49 12.86 -33.60
CA ALA A 90 -20.80 14.05 -34.38
C ALA A 90 -20.71 13.81 -35.89
N HIS A 91 -19.72 13.03 -36.33
CA HIS A 91 -19.56 12.65 -37.74
C HIS A 91 -20.74 11.80 -38.24
N ILE A 92 -21.14 10.77 -37.49
CA ILE A 92 -22.28 9.89 -37.86
C ILE A 92 -23.60 10.68 -37.86
N GLU A 93 -23.81 11.58 -36.90
CA GLU A 93 -25.02 12.41 -36.83
C GLU A 93 -25.09 13.38 -38.01
N ALA A 94 -23.95 13.95 -38.43
CA ALA A 94 -23.88 14.81 -39.60
C ALA A 94 -24.19 14.06 -40.92
N GLU A 95 -23.81 12.78 -41.03
CA GLU A 95 -24.08 11.96 -42.22
C GLU A 95 -25.51 11.40 -42.26
N THR A 96 -26.03 10.96 -41.12
CA THR A 96 -27.32 10.27 -41.03
C THR A 96 -28.50 11.21 -40.71
N GLY A 97 -28.22 12.41 -40.21
CA GLY A 97 -29.24 13.38 -39.79
C GLY A 97 -30.03 12.97 -38.55
N SER A 98 -29.60 11.93 -37.84
CA SER A 98 -30.28 11.40 -36.65
C SER A 98 -29.30 11.17 -35.50
N PRO A 99 -29.73 11.37 -34.23
CA PRO A 99 -28.85 11.14 -33.08
C PRO A 99 -28.39 9.69 -32.94
N VAL A 100 -27.13 9.48 -32.52
CA VAL A 100 -26.60 8.12 -32.28
C VAL A 100 -27.13 7.59 -30.95
N GLY A 101 -27.82 6.44 -30.99
CA GLY A 101 -28.39 5.82 -29.80
C GLY A 101 -27.34 5.33 -28.79
N LYS A 102 -27.71 5.29 -27.49
CA LYS A 102 -26.79 4.93 -26.38
C LYS A 102 -26.03 3.61 -26.58
N LYS A 103 -26.71 2.58 -27.08
CA LYS A 103 -26.10 1.27 -27.36
C LYS A 103 -24.99 1.40 -28.41
N GLN A 104 -25.25 2.11 -29.50
CA GLN A 104 -24.28 2.33 -30.56
C GLN A 104 -23.10 3.18 -30.06
N GLN A 105 -23.32 4.18 -29.21
CA GLN A 105 -22.22 4.92 -28.57
C GLN A 105 -21.34 4.02 -27.68
N GLN A 106 -21.95 3.08 -26.95
CA GLN A 106 -21.20 2.12 -26.14
C GLN A 106 -20.36 1.18 -27.02
N ASP A 107 -20.92 0.70 -28.12
CA ASP A 107 -20.20 -0.16 -29.08
C ASP A 107 -19.03 0.62 -29.72
N LEU A 108 -19.26 1.86 -30.17
CA LEU A 108 -18.22 2.76 -30.69
C LEU A 108 -17.11 3.00 -29.65
N LYS A 109 -17.50 3.20 -28.38
CA LYS A 109 -16.53 3.38 -27.30
C LYS A 109 -15.63 2.16 -27.11
N GLN A 110 -16.17 0.94 -27.19
CA GLN A 110 -15.37 -0.29 -27.12
C GLN A 110 -14.42 -0.42 -28.31
N GLU A 111 -14.87 -0.06 -29.51
CA GLU A 111 -14.04 -0.06 -30.71
C GLU A 111 -12.88 0.94 -30.59
N ILE A 112 -13.16 2.16 -30.12
CA ILE A 112 -12.15 3.19 -29.85
C ILE A 112 -11.13 2.65 -28.83
N ILE A 113 -11.57 2.04 -27.73
CA ILE A 113 -10.67 1.45 -26.75
C ILE A 113 -9.79 0.38 -27.41
N PHE A 114 -10.37 -0.54 -28.18
CA PHE A 114 -9.62 -1.59 -28.87
C PHE A 114 -8.57 -1.05 -29.86
N GLN A 115 -8.86 0.08 -30.51
CA GLN A 115 -7.96 0.78 -31.45
C GLN A 115 -6.84 1.55 -30.73
N LEU A 116 -7.14 2.19 -29.61
CA LEU A 116 -6.19 3.03 -28.87
C LEU A 116 -5.32 2.22 -27.90
N LEU A 117 -5.81 1.10 -27.38
CA LEU A 117 -5.10 0.31 -26.36
C LEU A 117 -3.71 -0.17 -26.82
N PRO A 118 -3.47 -0.60 -28.07
CA PRO A 118 -2.12 -0.92 -28.55
C PRO A 118 -1.14 0.26 -28.55
N GLN A 119 -1.65 1.49 -28.62
CA GLN A 119 -0.88 2.74 -28.70
C GLN A 119 -0.67 3.40 -27.33
N ALA A 120 -1.43 2.98 -26.32
CA ALA A 120 -1.37 3.53 -24.98
C ALA A 120 0.01 3.29 -24.33
N PHE A 121 0.54 4.33 -23.71
CA PHE A 121 1.75 4.22 -22.88
C PHE A 121 1.52 3.27 -21.71
N VAL A 122 2.59 2.65 -21.21
CA VAL A 122 2.53 1.77 -20.04
C VAL A 122 3.07 2.46 -18.80
N ARG A 123 2.42 2.22 -17.66
CA ARG A 123 2.88 2.61 -16.33
C ARG A 123 3.26 1.37 -15.54
N ASN A 124 4.48 1.33 -15.03
CA ASN A 124 4.91 0.29 -14.09
C ASN A 124 4.71 0.79 -12.65
N THR A 125 4.18 -0.07 -11.81
CA THR A 125 4.09 0.13 -10.36
C THR A 125 4.62 -1.11 -9.66
N TYR A 126 5.26 -0.89 -8.51
CA TYR A 126 5.87 -1.94 -7.72
C TYR A 126 5.24 -1.94 -6.33
N THR A 127 4.92 -3.13 -5.84
CA THR A 127 4.40 -3.39 -4.51
C THR A 127 5.39 -4.32 -3.82
N HIS A 128 6.08 -3.79 -2.82
CA HIS A 128 6.98 -4.58 -2.00
C HIS A 128 6.22 -5.07 -0.79
N GLY A 129 6.52 -6.28 -0.35
CA GLY A 129 6.03 -6.81 0.92
C GLY A 129 6.99 -7.85 1.43
N PHE A 130 6.95 -8.11 2.73
CA PHE A 130 7.70 -9.21 3.31
C PHE A 130 6.83 -10.11 4.17
N ILE A 131 7.20 -11.38 4.23
CA ILE A 131 6.63 -12.37 5.13
C ILE A 131 7.68 -12.65 6.20
N SER A 132 7.35 -12.39 7.46
CA SER A 132 8.16 -12.83 8.58
C SER A 132 7.59 -14.13 9.16
N ILE A 133 8.40 -15.19 9.11
CA ILE A 133 8.08 -16.46 9.77
C ILE A 133 8.23 -16.34 11.30
N PRO A 134 9.32 -15.77 11.85
CA PRO A 134 9.49 -15.66 13.31
C PRO A 134 8.40 -14.84 14.00
N GLU A 135 8.04 -13.69 13.42
CA GLU A 135 7.04 -12.77 13.99
C GLU A 135 5.61 -13.07 13.51
N LYS A 136 5.44 -14.09 12.66
CA LYS A 136 4.15 -14.56 12.13
C LYS A 136 3.35 -13.43 11.47
N MET A 137 3.99 -12.59 10.65
CA MET A 137 3.34 -11.43 10.05
C MET A 137 3.68 -11.24 8.58
N VAL A 138 2.80 -10.53 7.89
CA VAL A 138 2.99 -10.08 6.51
C VAL A 138 2.83 -8.57 6.48
N VAL A 139 3.81 -7.87 5.92
CA VAL A 139 3.84 -6.41 5.87
C VAL A 139 4.01 -5.96 4.43
N ILE A 140 3.12 -5.08 3.96
CA ILE A 140 3.06 -4.67 2.55
C ILE A 140 3.18 -3.15 2.43
N ASP A 141 4.07 -2.68 1.55
CA ASP A 141 4.23 -1.26 1.19
C ASP A 141 3.08 -0.78 0.27
N ALA A 142 1.94 -0.58 0.91
CA ALA A 142 0.69 -0.17 0.28
C ALA A 142 -0.06 0.85 1.15
N SER A 143 -0.53 1.91 0.51
CA SER A 143 -1.36 2.94 1.14
C SER A 143 -2.87 2.68 1.05
N ALA A 144 -3.27 1.62 0.33
CA ALA A 144 -4.66 1.26 0.05
C ALA A 144 -4.85 -0.26 -0.01
N ASP A 145 -6.01 -0.74 0.44
CA ASP A 145 -6.32 -2.18 0.55
C ASP A 145 -6.22 -2.91 -0.78
N GLY A 146 -6.76 -2.33 -1.87
CA GLY A 146 -6.73 -2.97 -3.18
C GLY A 146 -5.31 -3.34 -3.66
N LYS A 147 -4.29 -2.56 -3.28
CA LYS A 147 -2.88 -2.86 -3.62
C LYS A 147 -2.31 -3.98 -2.73
N ALA A 148 -2.67 -3.98 -1.44
CA ALA A 148 -2.26 -5.01 -0.48
C ALA A 148 -2.93 -6.37 -0.80
N GLU A 149 -4.23 -6.38 -1.04
CA GLU A 149 -4.99 -7.57 -1.41
C GLU A 149 -4.52 -8.17 -2.74
N ALA A 150 -4.18 -7.34 -3.73
CA ALA A 150 -3.60 -7.83 -4.99
C ALA A 150 -2.26 -8.54 -4.77
N TRP A 151 -1.41 -8.03 -3.87
CA TRP A 151 -0.16 -8.67 -3.49
C TRP A 151 -0.41 -9.99 -2.74
N LEU A 152 -1.30 -9.98 -1.74
CA LEU A 152 -1.67 -11.18 -0.98
C LEU A 152 -2.26 -12.27 -1.87
N ALA A 153 -3.16 -11.91 -2.79
CA ALA A 153 -3.78 -12.83 -3.71
C ALA A 153 -2.74 -13.49 -4.63
N LEU A 154 -1.77 -12.73 -5.12
CA LEU A 154 -0.73 -13.28 -5.99
C LEU A 154 0.22 -14.21 -5.21
N VAL A 155 0.65 -13.81 -4.01
CA VAL A 155 1.46 -14.68 -3.14
C VAL A 155 0.70 -15.95 -2.79
N ARG A 156 -0.57 -15.85 -2.35
CA ARG A 156 -1.42 -17.00 -2.06
C ARG A 156 -1.58 -17.92 -3.26
N LYS A 157 -1.69 -17.39 -4.47
CA LYS A 157 -1.73 -18.18 -5.71
C LYS A 157 -0.41 -18.93 -5.94
N ALA A 158 0.73 -18.31 -5.67
CA ALA A 158 2.04 -18.93 -5.86
C ALA A 158 2.30 -20.04 -4.85
N ILE A 159 2.14 -19.75 -3.56
CA ILE A 159 2.48 -20.68 -2.47
C ILE A 159 1.30 -21.57 -2.04
N SER A 160 0.19 -21.54 -2.78
CA SER A 160 -1.09 -22.23 -2.53
C SER A 160 -1.88 -21.82 -1.28
N SER A 161 -1.21 -21.54 -0.16
CA SER A 161 -1.86 -21.14 1.09
C SER A 161 -1.10 -20.02 1.79
N LEU A 162 -1.80 -18.91 2.05
CA LEU A 162 -1.31 -17.81 2.87
C LEU A 162 -2.43 -17.41 3.84
N PRO A 163 -2.47 -18.06 5.02
CA PRO A 163 -3.54 -17.87 6.01
C PRO A 163 -3.25 -16.62 6.83
N VAL A 164 -3.77 -15.48 6.36
CA VAL A 164 -3.57 -14.18 6.97
C VAL A 164 -4.89 -13.49 7.29
N VAL A 165 -4.87 -12.66 8.33
CA VAL A 165 -5.93 -11.73 8.70
C VAL A 165 -5.34 -10.33 8.91
N PRO A 166 -6.08 -9.24 8.63
CA PRO A 166 -5.60 -7.89 8.92
C PRO A 166 -5.13 -7.74 10.38
N LEU A 167 -4.11 -6.92 10.61
CA LEU A 167 -3.60 -6.66 11.96
C LEU A 167 -4.66 -6.01 12.85
N ALA A 168 -5.42 -5.05 12.31
CA ALA A 168 -6.61 -4.50 12.94
C ALA A 168 -7.86 -5.06 12.24
N ARG A 169 -8.77 -5.67 13.00
CA ARG A 169 -10.01 -6.28 12.47
C ARG A 169 -11.25 -5.41 12.67
N ARG A 170 -11.10 -4.29 13.37
CA ARG A 170 -12.13 -3.30 13.66
C ARG A 170 -11.56 -1.90 13.50
N SER A 171 -12.44 -0.91 13.52
CA SER A 171 -12.02 0.49 13.58
C SER A 171 -11.29 0.78 14.90
N LEU A 172 -10.21 1.54 14.80
CA LEU A 172 -9.40 2.07 15.90
C LEU A 172 -9.79 3.50 16.29
N GLN A 173 -10.89 4.01 15.73
CA GLN A 173 -11.34 5.38 15.91
C GLN A 173 -11.48 5.77 17.39
N SER A 174 -11.98 4.87 18.23
CA SER A 174 -12.12 5.13 19.67
C SER A 174 -10.75 5.27 20.34
N GLU A 175 -9.84 4.34 20.08
CA GLU A 175 -8.48 4.36 20.64
C GLU A 175 -7.71 5.62 20.20
N LEU A 176 -7.78 5.95 18.91
CA LEU A 176 -7.12 7.15 18.39
C LEU A 176 -7.73 8.43 18.94
N THR A 177 -9.04 8.43 19.25
CA THR A 177 -9.68 9.57 19.92
C THR A 177 -9.20 9.68 21.36
N HIS A 178 -9.08 8.57 22.09
CA HIS A 178 -8.52 8.55 23.45
C HIS A 178 -7.08 9.06 23.51
N TRP A 179 -6.27 8.83 22.46
CA TRP A 179 -4.92 9.38 22.43
C TRP A 179 -4.90 10.91 22.51
N LEU A 180 -5.90 11.58 21.93
CA LEU A 180 -6.01 13.04 21.96
C LEU A 180 -6.68 13.56 23.24
N THR A 181 -7.58 12.79 23.87
CA THR A 181 -8.29 13.24 25.09
C THR A 181 -7.57 12.88 26.38
N ASP A 182 -7.05 11.66 26.48
CA ASP A 182 -6.54 11.07 27.73
C ASP A 182 -5.01 10.96 27.72
N GLY A 183 -4.40 11.15 26.54
CA GLY A 183 -2.98 11.03 26.30
C GLY A 183 -2.63 9.77 25.50
N ALA A 184 -1.58 9.88 24.68
CA ALA A 184 -1.07 8.75 23.93
C ALA A 184 -0.35 7.73 24.84
N PRO A 185 -0.31 6.45 24.46
CA PRO A 185 0.44 5.42 25.17
C PRO A 185 1.93 5.75 25.28
N GLU A 186 2.59 5.21 26.30
CA GLU A 186 4.04 5.36 26.46
C GLU A 186 4.79 4.90 25.20
N GLY A 187 5.75 5.70 24.75
CA GLY A 187 6.51 5.47 23.52
C GLY A 187 5.86 6.02 22.24
N ILE A 188 4.65 6.57 22.32
CA ILE A 188 3.98 7.30 21.24
C ILE A 188 3.94 8.79 21.60
N GLU A 189 4.52 9.61 20.73
CA GLU A 189 4.42 11.07 20.79
C GLU A 189 3.51 11.54 19.66
N LEU A 190 2.44 12.27 19.97
CA LEU A 190 1.55 12.81 18.93
C LEU A 190 2.22 13.96 18.19
N LEU A 191 2.09 13.94 16.86
CA LEU A 191 2.55 15.00 15.99
C LEU A 191 1.38 15.93 15.65
N GLU A 192 1.71 17.04 15.01
CA GLU A 192 0.77 18.12 14.69
C GLU A 192 -0.10 17.85 13.43
N GLU A 193 -0.56 16.61 13.24
CA GLU A 193 -1.38 16.24 12.07
C GLU A 193 -2.49 15.26 12.47
N ALA A 194 -3.75 15.61 12.16
CA ALA A 194 -4.90 14.74 12.42
C ALA A 194 -6.02 14.96 11.39
N GLU A 195 -6.86 13.94 11.21
CA GLU A 195 -8.13 14.01 10.50
C GLU A 195 -9.24 13.60 11.45
N LEU A 196 -10.27 14.43 11.59
CA LEU A 196 -11.43 14.18 12.44
C LEU A 196 -12.69 14.16 11.58
N LYS A 197 -13.62 13.25 11.86
CA LYS A 197 -14.88 13.09 11.13
C LYS A 197 -16.06 13.02 12.08
N SER A 198 -17.17 13.68 11.76
CA SER A 198 -18.42 13.51 12.52
C SER A 198 -19.05 12.15 12.27
N THR A 199 -19.81 11.66 13.25
CA THR A 199 -20.57 10.41 13.15
C THR A 199 -21.98 10.59 12.59
N ASP A 200 -22.35 11.82 12.21
CA ASP A 200 -23.65 12.14 11.61
C ASP A 200 -23.68 11.88 10.10
N ASP A 201 -24.88 11.92 9.52
CA ASP A 201 -25.09 11.68 8.08
C ASP A 201 -24.39 12.70 7.17
N LEU A 202 -23.96 13.84 7.72
CA LEU A 202 -23.26 14.89 6.99
C LEU A 202 -21.78 14.54 6.79
N GLU A 203 -21.23 13.59 7.55
CA GLU A 203 -19.84 13.13 7.44
C GLU A 203 -18.82 14.28 7.40
N SER A 204 -19.05 15.33 8.18
CA SER A 204 -18.19 16.52 8.19
C SER A 204 -16.75 16.16 8.58
N VAL A 205 -15.78 16.56 7.74
CA VAL A 205 -14.36 16.25 7.94
C VAL A 205 -13.57 17.52 8.22
N ILE A 206 -12.70 17.45 9.24
CA ILE A 206 -11.69 18.47 9.53
C ILE A 206 -10.31 17.83 9.40
N ARG A 207 -9.39 18.53 8.75
CA ARG A 207 -7.99 18.12 8.60
C ARG A 207 -7.08 19.19 9.18
N CYS A 208 -6.25 18.78 10.11
CA CYS A 208 -5.34 19.62 10.86
C CYS A 208 -3.91 19.29 10.41
N LYS A 209 -3.08 20.31 10.22
CA LYS A 209 -1.68 20.17 9.84
C LYS A 209 -0.86 21.30 10.43
N ASN A 210 0.25 20.98 11.07
CA ASN A 210 1.05 21.91 11.88
C ASN A 210 0.18 22.61 12.94
N GLN A 211 -0.72 21.85 13.56
CA GLN A 211 -1.58 22.27 14.67
C GLN A 211 -1.28 21.41 15.91
N PRO A 212 -0.98 22.01 17.06
CA PRO A 212 -0.90 21.28 18.33
C PRO A 212 -2.21 20.54 18.62
N LEU A 213 -2.14 19.23 18.83
CA LEU A 213 -3.34 18.39 19.00
C LEU A 213 -3.95 18.45 20.41
N ASP A 214 -3.24 19.05 21.36
CA ASP A 214 -3.66 19.36 22.73
C ASP A 214 -4.32 20.75 22.86
N SER A 215 -4.54 21.44 21.74
CA SER A 215 -5.15 22.77 21.71
C SER A 215 -6.67 22.75 21.95
N GLU A 216 -7.20 23.83 22.53
CA GLU A 216 -8.63 23.98 22.83
C GLU A 216 -9.51 23.82 21.58
N GLU A 217 -9.04 24.23 20.40
CA GLU A 217 -9.76 24.07 19.14
C GLU A 217 -10.00 22.60 18.79
N ILE A 218 -9.00 21.74 19.05
CA ILE A 218 -9.11 20.31 18.80
C ILE A 218 -10.03 19.66 19.82
N THR A 219 -9.89 20.01 21.10
CA THR A 219 -10.80 19.54 22.17
C THR A 219 -12.25 19.90 21.84
N MET A 220 -12.53 21.13 21.41
CA MET A 220 -13.88 21.55 21.03
C MET A 220 -14.45 20.75 19.86
N HIS A 221 -13.63 20.33 18.90
CA HIS A 221 -14.10 19.45 17.82
C HIS A 221 -14.46 18.06 18.32
N LEU A 222 -13.68 17.49 19.24
CA LEU A 222 -13.95 16.19 19.87
C LEU A 222 -15.21 16.25 20.72
N ASP A 223 -15.38 17.29 21.55
CA ASP A 223 -16.56 17.51 22.39
C ASP A 223 -17.85 17.66 21.56
N ASN A 224 -17.74 18.16 20.34
CA ASN A 224 -18.84 18.26 19.38
C ASN A 224 -19.04 16.97 18.55
N GLY A 225 -18.54 15.82 19.03
CA GLY A 225 -18.83 14.50 18.47
C GLY A 225 -18.03 14.14 17.22
N LYS A 226 -16.92 14.83 16.94
CA LYS A 226 -15.97 14.35 15.92
C LYS A 226 -15.03 13.32 16.51
N LEU A 227 -14.73 12.30 15.72
CA LEU A 227 -13.84 11.22 16.12
C LEU A 227 -12.62 11.17 15.19
N VAL A 228 -11.50 10.71 15.74
CA VAL A 228 -10.21 10.68 15.05
C VAL A 228 -10.19 9.57 14.00
N GLN A 229 -10.00 9.97 12.75
CA GLN A 229 -9.84 9.09 11.59
C GLN A 229 -8.38 8.78 11.31
N LYS A 230 -7.51 9.76 11.51
CA LYS A 230 -6.07 9.66 11.32
C LYS A 230 -5.34 10.54 12.32
N VAL A 231 -4.18 10.09 12.78
CA VAL A 231 -3.30 10.89 13.62
C VAL A 231 -1.83 10.60 13.30
N GLY A 232 -1.05 11.67 13.18
CA GLY A 232 0.40 11.63 13.05
C GLY A 232 1.06 11.37 14.40
N PHE A 233 2.08 10.53 14.43
CA PHE A 233 2.83 10.23 15.64
C PHE A 233 4.30 9.92 15.35
N ALA A 234 5.14 10.04 16.36
CA ALA A 234 6.48 9.51 16.44
C ALA A 234 6.51 8.31 17.39
N TRP A 235 7.31 7.30 17.07
CA TRP A 235 7.53 6.13 17.90
C TRP A 235 9.01 6.00 18.24
N GLN A 236 9.33 6.13 19.54
CA GLN A 236 10.63 5.85 20.17
C GLN A 236 11.89 6.35 19.41
N GLU A 237 11.82 7.52 18.75
CA GLU A 237 12.90 8.05 17.89
C GLU A 237 13.33 7.10 16.73
N VAL A 238 12.51 6.10 16.40
CA VAL A 238 12.77 5.14 15.31
C VAL A 238 12.10 5.59 14.03
N LEU A 239 10.81 5.94 14.12
CA LEU A 239 10.04 6.37 12.96
C LEU A 239 8.95 7.39 13.33
N THR A 240 8.49 8.09 12.30
CA THR A 240 7.24 8.85 12.31
C THR A 240 6.29 8.25 11.30
N ALA A 241 4.99 8.28 11.59
CA ALA A 241 3.96 7.79 10.69
C ALA A 241 2.61 8.45 10.98
N THR A 242 1.63 8.18 10.13
CA THR A 242 0.22 8.48 10.38
C THR A 242 -0.53 7.16 10.50
N ILE A 243 -1.13 6.88 11.65
CA ILE A 243 -2.06 5.75 11.80
C ILE A 243 -3.46 6.20 11.37
N ALA A 244 -4.17 5.34 10.65
CA ALA A 244 -5.57 5.52 10.31
C ALA A 244 -6.47 4.55 11.10
N GLU A 245 -7.76 4.88 11.21
CA GLU A 245 -8.72 4.07 11.96
C GLU A 245 -8.84 2.62 11.45
N ASP A 246 -8.47 2.34 10.20
CA ASP A 246 -8.44 1.00 9.60
C ASP A 246 -7.18 0.19 9.97
N GLY A 247 -6.33 0.71 10.87
CA GLY A 247 -5.07 0.09 11.27
C GLY A 247 -3.94 0.20 10.24
N SER A 248 -4.12 0.99 9.18
CA SER A 248 -3.04 1.27 8.23
C SER A 248 -2.11 2.37 8.71
N PHE A 249 -0.83 2.22 8.38
CA PHE A 249 0.19 3.23 8.63
C PHE A 249 0.59 3.89 7.32
N LYS A 250 0.58 5.22 7.28
CA LYS A 250 0.88 6.01 6.09
C LYS A 250 2.04 6.95 6.37
N ARG A 251 2.74 7.33 5.30
CA ARG A 251 3.88 8.29 5.37
C ARG A 251 4.92 7.89 6.42
N VAL A 252 5.21 6.59 6.51
CA VAL A 252 6.26 6.06 7.38
C VAL A 252 7.60 6.65 6.97
N LYS A 253 8.28 7.25 7.94
CA LYS A 253 9.62 7.84 7.79
C LYS A 253 10.48 7.38 8.95
N PHE A 254 11.47 6.57 8.65
CA PHE A 254 12.53 6.20 9.58
C PHE A 254 13.45 7.38 9.84
N THR A 255 13.96 7.49 11.05
CA THR A 255 14.92 8.53 11.44
C THR A 255 16.24 8.39 10.67
N ASP A 256 16.95 9.50 10.53
CA ASP A 256 18.18 9.51 9.73
C ASP A 256 19.31 8.72 10.38
N ARG A 257 19.39 8.74 11.73
CA ARG A 257 20.29 7.87 12.52
C ARG A 257 20.20 6.40 12.09
N LEU A 258 18.98 5.94 11.82
CA LEU A 258 18.73 4.55 11.46
C LEU A 258 19.12 4.25 10.01
N LYS A 259 19.11 5.26 9.12
CA LYS A 259 19.57 5.09 7.73
C LYS A 259 21.10 5.12 7.64
N GLU A 260 21.74 5.93 8.48
CA GLU A 260 23.21 6.08 8.57
C GLU A 260 23.91 4.73 8.80
N GLU A 261 23.30 3.79 9.52
CA GLU A 261 23.87 2.44 9.74
C GLU A 261 24.13 1.64 8.45
N SER A 262 23.47 2.02 7.34
CA SER A 262 23.65 1.40 6.02
C SER A 262 24.47 2.24 5.03
N GLU A 263 24.89 3.44 5.43
CA GLU A 263 25.59 4.39 4.54
C GLU A 263 27.07 4.04 4.30
N ASP A 264 27.69 3.26 5.19
CA ASP A 264 29.08 2.81 5.06
C ASP A 264 29.27 1.82 3.89
N ILE A 265 28.18 1.28 3.33
CA ILE A 265 28.23 0.35 2.20
C ILE A 265 28.44 1.15 0.89
N PRO A 266 29.49 0.84 0.11
CA PRO A 266 29.77 1.51 -1.15
C PRO A 266 28.56 1.53 -2.12
N LYS A 267 28.34 2.65 -2.79
CA LYS A 267 27.16 2.87 -3.66
C LYS A 267 27.05 1.92 -4.84
N ASP A 268 28.17 1.35 -5.27
CA ASP A 268 28.25 0.33 -6.33
C ASP A 268 27.84 -1.07 -5.84
N GLN A 269 27.83 -1.32 -4.52
CA GLN A 269 27.40 -2.58 -3.90
C GLN A 269 25.90 -2.57 -3.58
N VAL A 270 25.09 -2.46 -4.63
CA VAL A 270 23.62 -2.33 -4.53
C VAL A 270 22.97 -3.44 -3.71
N GLU A 271 23.35 -4.70 -3.95
CA GLU A 271 22.75 -5.86 -3.28
C GLU A 271 23.06 -5.88 -1.78
N ALA A 272 24.32 -5.63 -1.40
CA ALA A 272 24.73 -5.55 0.00
C ALA A 272 24.03 -4.40 0.74
N ARG A 273 23.88 -3.23 0.10
CA ARG A 273 23.15 -2.10 0.70
C ARG A 273 21.68 -2.43 0.90
N MET A 274 21.04 -3.03 -0.11
CA MET A 274 19.63 -3.40 0.00
C MET A 274 19.39 -4.53 1.00
N ASP A 275 20.33 -5.46 1.14
CA ASP A 275 20.33 -6.48 2.18
C ASP A 275 20.36 -5.84 3.57
N ALA A 276 21.32 -4.95 3.83
CA ALA A 276 21.45 -4.24 5.11
C ALA A 276 20.21 -3.36 5.41
N GLU A 277 19.75 -2.57 4.44
CA GLU A 277 18.53 -1.76 4.59
C GLU A 277 17.30 -2.64 4.87
N PHE A 278 17.15 -3.78 4.19
CA PHE A 278 16.03 -4.69 4.43
C PHE A 278 16.13 -5.38 5.79
N ALA A 279 17.32 -5.82 6.20
CA ALA A 279 17.57 -6.42 7.51
C ALA A 279 17.11 -5.49 8.64
N LEU A 280 17.59 -4.25 8.59
CA LEU A 280 17.29 -3.23 9.60
C LEU A 280 15.82 -2.82 9.55
N MET A 281 15.32 -2.41 8.38
CA MET A 281 13.92 -1.99 8.23
C MET A 281 12.94 -3.09 8.67
N SER A 282 13.14 -4.34 8.25
CA SER A 282 12.21 -5.42 8.57
C SER A 282 12.20 -5.73 10.06
N ALA A 283 13.36 -5.68 10.74
CA ALA A 283 13.44 -5.88 12.18
C ALA A 283 12.70 -4.77 12.95
N GLU A 284 12.93 -3.51 12.61
CA GLU A 284 12.27 -2.36 13.24
C GLU A 284 10.76 -2.37 13.00
N LEU A 285 10.32 -2.70 11.79
CA LEU A 285 8.90 -2.81 11.49
C LEU A 285 8.23 -3.95 12.26
N CYS A 286 8.92 -5.07 12.47
CA CYS A 286 8.37 -6.15 13.27
C CYS A 286 8.20 -5.74 14.74
N GLN A 287 9.20 -5.07 15.33
CA GLN A 287 9.12 -4.54 16.70
C GLN A 287 8.02 -3.49 16.83
N PHE A 288 7.96 -2.55 15.89
CA PHE A 288 6.93 -1.51 15.84
C PHE A 288 5.52 -2.10 15.76
N LEU A 289 5.29 -3.06 14.86
CA LEU A 289 3.96 -3.65 14.67
C LEU A 289 3.56 -4.53 15.86
N ASP A 290 4.51 -5.20 16.52
CA ASP A 290 4.24 -5.93 17.76
C ASP A 290 3.88 -4.99 18.93
N PHE A 291 4.61 -3.87 19.06
CA PHE A 291 4.29 -2.81 19.99
C PHE A 291 2.86 -2.29 19.74
N MET A 292 2.53 -1.91 18.50
CA MET A 292 1.20 -1.40 18.15
C MET A 292 0.10 -2.43 18.42
N ARG A 293 0.35 -3.70 18.10
CA ARG A 293 -0.58 -4.81 18.36
C ARG A 293 -0.90 -4.94 19.84
N THR A 294 0.11 -4.86 20.70
CA THR A 294 -0.03 -4.98 22.15
C THR A 294 -0.69 -3.74 22.75
N THR A 295 -0.21 -2.56 22.38
CA THR A 295 -0.69 -1.26 22.87
C THR A 295 -2.16 -1.02 22.52
N LEU A 296 -2.59 -1.40 21.32
CA LEU A 296 -3.97 -1.26 20.86
C LEU A 296 -4.84 -2.50 21.15
N LYS A 297 -4.31 -3.52 21.84
CA LYS A 297 -5.03 -4.76 22.20
C LYS A 297 -5.69 -5.47 21.01
N LEU A 298 -4.99 -5.55 19.88
CA LEU A 298 -5.55 -6.07 18.62
C LEU A 298 -5.75 -7.60 18.62
N ASN A 299 -5.28 -8.30 19.66
CA ASN A 299 -5.43 -9.75 19.80
C ASN A 299 -6.69 -10.16 20.58
N ASP A 300 -7.36 -9.22 21.25
CA ASP A 300 -8.41 -9.51 22.24
C ASP A 300 -9.81 -9.76 21.61
N GLU A 301 -9.90 -9.87 20.26
CA GLU A 301 -11.15 -10.13 19.50
C GLU A 301 -10.99 -11.08 18.28
#